data_AF-F4LWB3-F1
#
_entry.id   AF-F4LWB3-F1
#
_cell.length_a   1.000
_cell.length_b   1.000
_cell.length_c   1.000
_cell.angle_alpha   90.00
_cell.angle_beta   90.00
_cell.angle_gamma   90.00
#
_symmetry.space_group_name_H-M   'P 1'
#
loop_
_entity.id
_entity.type
_entity.pdbx_description
1 polymer ?
#
loop_
_entity_poly.entity_id
_entity_poly.type
_entity_poly.pdbx_seq_one_letter_code
_entity_poly.pdbx_strand_id
1 'polypeptide(L)'
;MITTRQRKGVVLGIIWSFISWIPFYTEYLSTIRGYVGIPAALGLNLELALNRGDAFVFSILLGAGIGFFTASLLDFFTNSVKIIGLFQAKGKKLSRRGL
;
A
#
# COMPACT_ATOMS: atom_id res chain seq x y z
N MET A 1 -8.96 13.29 -6.51
CA MET A 1 -9.07 13.09 -5.05
C MET A 1 -8.47 11.74 -4.71
N ILE A 2 -7.57 11.66 -3.72
CA ILE A 2 -7.00 10.39 -3.26
C ILE A 2 -8.09 9.61 -2.51
N THR A 3 -8.28 8.33 -2.84
CA THR A 3 -9.29 7.51 -2.16
C THR A 3 -8.82 7.12 -0.76
N THR A 4 -9.75 6.88 0.17
CA THR A 4 -9.40 6.44 1.54
C THR A 4 -8.64 5.11 1.54
N ARG A 5 -8.83 4.28 0.52
CA ARG A 5 -8.07 3.03 0.31
C ARG A 5 -6.63 3.29 -0.09
N GLN A 6 -6.38 4.21 -1.03
CA GLN A 6 -5.02 4.62 -1.41
C GLN A 6 -4.26 5.20 -0.21
N ARG A 7 -4.92 6.05 0.59
CA ARG A 7 -4.32 6.59 1.82
C ARG A 7 -3.96 5.48 2.81
N LYS A 8 -4.84 4.50 3.01
CA LYS A 8 -4.56 3.31 3.85
C LYS A 8 -3.42 2.47 3.28
N GLY A 9 -3.36 2.28 1.97
CA GLY A 9 -2.28 1.56 1.29
C GLY A 9 -0.92 2.21 1.51
N VAL A 10 -0.83 3.54 1.41
CA VAL A 10 0.38 4.31 1.72
C VAL A 10 0.80 4.09 3.18
N VAL A 11 -0.14 4.24 4.12
CA VAL A 11 0.15 4.07 5.56
C VAL A 11 0.64 2.65 5.86
N LEU A 12 -0.02 1.63 5.28
CA LEU A 12 0.41 0.23 5.42
C LEU A 12 1.78 -0.01 4.79
N GLY A 13 2.07 0.59 3.64
CA GLY A 13 3.38 0.53 2.98
C GLY A 13 4.49 1.16 3.82
N ILE A 14 4.21 2.28 4.49
CA ILE A 14 5.14 2.92 5.42
C ILE A 14 5.38 1.99 6.62
N ILE A 15 4.32 1.49 7.27
CA ILE A 15 4.44 0.56 8.41
C ILE A 15 5.24 -0.68 8.01
N TRP A 16 4.96 -1.25 6.84
CA TRP A 16 5.69 -2.39 6.30
C TRP A 16 7.18 -2.07 6.08
N SER A 17 7.51 -0.84 5.69
CA SER A 17 8.91 -0.38 5.57
C SER A 17 9.62 -0.38 6.91
N PHE A 18 8.98 0.13 7.98
CA PHE A 18 9.55 0.06 9.33
C PHE A 18 9.76 -1.40 9.79
N ILE A 19 8.77 -2.26 9.57
CA ILE A 19 8.86 -3.69 9.95
C ILE A 19 9.95 -4.40 9.14
N SER A 20 10.22 -3.98 7.90
CA SER A 20 11.23 -4.60 7.02
C SER A 20 12.66 -4.53 7.56
N TRP A 21 12.94 -3.57 8.44
CA TRP A 21 14.24 -3.44 9.10
C TRP A 21 14.44 -4.43 10.24
N ILE A 22 13.36 -4.96 10.83
CA ILE A 22 13.43 -5.96 11.89
C ILE A 22 14.15 -7.24 11.41
N PRO A 23 13.71 -7.93 10.34
CA PRO A 23 14.41 -9.11 9.81
C PRO A 23 15.74 -8.76 9.12
N PHE A 24 16.00 -7.48 8.84
CA PHE A 24 17.28 -7.04 8.34
C PHE A 24 18.35 -7.07 9.44
N TYR A 25 17.99 -6.64 10.66
CA TYR A 25 18.90 -6.65 11.81
C TYR A 25 18.84 -7.95 12.64
N THR A 26 17.85 -8.81 12.41
CA THR A 26 17.67 -10.06 13.17
C THR A 26 17.66 -11.27 12.24
N GLU A 27 18.57 -12.23 12.49
CA GLU A 27 18.58 -13.51 11.78
C GLU A 27 17.38 -14.41 12.13
N TYR A 28 16.64 -14.06 13.19
CA TYR A 28 15.49 -14.81 13.70
C TYR A 28 14.34 -15.00 12.70
N LEU A 29 14.30 -14.23 11.60
CA LEU A 29 13.22 -14.21 10.63
C LEU A 29 13.67 -14.65 9.22
N SER A 30 14.71 -15.48 9.11
CA SER A 30 15.29 -15.92 7.82
C SER A 30 14.25 -16.43 6.82
N THR A 31 13.24 -17.18 7.27
CA THR A 31 12.14 -17.71 6.43
C THR A 31 11.22 -16.61 5.89
N ILE A 32 10.96 -15.56 6.67
CA ILE A 32 9.97 -14.51 6.35
C ILE A 32 10.67 -13.26 5.77
N ARG A 33 12.00 -13.17 5.89
CA ARG A 33 12.86 -12.09 5.38
C ARG A 33 12.63 -11.83 3.90
N GLY A 34 12.39 -12.87 3.10
CA GLY A 34 12.15 -12.75 1.67
C GLY A 34 10.92 -11.91 1.30
N TYR A 35 9.91 -11.85 2.18
CA TYR A 35 8.71 -11.04 1.96
C TYR A 35 8.72 -9.76 2.79
N VAL A 36 9.09 -9.85 4.07
CA VAL A 36 9.01 -8.72 4.99
C VAL A 36 10.17 -7.74 4.77
N GLY A 37 11.35 -8.23 4.38
CA GLY A 37 12.57 -7.43 4.19
C GLY A 37 12.68 -6.74 2.83
N ILE A 38 11.70 -6.87 1.94
CA ILE A 38 11.76 -6.32 0.57
C ILE A 38 12.00 -4.80 0.58
N PRO A 39 11.26 -3.97 1.35
CA PRO A 39 11.47 -2.53 1.34
C PRO A 39 12.88 -2.13 1.80
N ALA A 40 13.41 -2.75 2.85
CA ALA A 40 14.78 -2.49 3.34
C ALA A 40 15.84 -2.89 2.32
N ALA A 41 15.72 -4.08 1.71
CA ALA A 41 16.66 -4.53 0.68
C ALA A 41 16.66 -3.61 -0.55
N LEU A 42 15.48 -3.17 -0.99
CA LEU A 42 15.35 -2.23 -2.10
C LEU A 42 15.91 -0.85 -1.75
N GLY A 43 15.66 -0.35 -0.52
CA GLY A 43 16.22 0.90 -0.03
C GLY A 43 17.74 0.89 -0.01
N LEU A 44 18.34 -0.20 0.47
CA LEU A 44 19.78 -0.40 0.51
C LEU A 44 20.39 -0.46 -0.89
N ASN A 45 19.79 -1.22 -1.80
CA ASN A 45 20.23 -1.30 -3.19
C ASN A 45 20.16 0.06 -3.90
N LEU A 46 19.15 0.88 -3.59
CA LEU A 46 19.04 2.23 -4.14
C LEU A 46 20.16 3.14 -3.63
N GLU A 47 20.46 3.10 -2.34
CA GLU A 47 21.57 3.86 -1.75
C GLU A 47 22.90 3.47 -2.42
N LEU A 48 23.16 2.18 -2.58
CA LEU A 48 24.33 1.63 -3.27
C LEU A 48 24.40 2.06 -4.74
N ALA A 49 23.27 2.06 -5.45
CA ALA A 49 23.22 2.46 -6.86
C ALA A 49 23.44 3.97 -7.05
N LEU A 50 22.93 4.79 -6.13
CA LEU A 50 23.00 6.25 -6.18
C LEU A 50 24.26 6.80 -5.50
N ASN A 51 24.99 5.98 -4.73
CA ASN A 51 26.10 6.36 -3.85
C ASN A 51 25.79 7.59 -2.97
N ARG A 52 24.51 7.79 -2.65
CA ARG A 52 24.02 8.97 -1.92
C ARG A 52 22.64 8.69 -1.34
N GLY A 53 22.42 9.22 -0.14
CA GLY A 53 21.13 9.21 0.53
C GLY A 53 21.14 8.30 1.75
N ASP A 54 19.94 7.92 2.20
CA ASP A 54 19.73 7.06 3.35
C ASP A 54 18.79 5.92 2.93
N ALA A 55 19.30 4.68 2.99
CA ALA A 55 18.54 3.46 2.69
C ALA A 55 17.23 3.39 3.46
N PHE A 56 17.19 3.91 4.69
CA PHE A 56 15.97 3.96 5.49
C PHE A 56 14.90 4.84 4.83
N VAL A 57 15.28 6.05 4.42
CA VAL A 57 14.37 6.97 3.73
C VAL A 57 13.93 6.41 2.38
N PHE A 58 14.84 5.81 1.62
CA PHE A 58 14.48 5.15 0.36
C PHE A 58 13.53 3.98 0.56
N SER A 59 13.73 3.17 1.61
CA SER A 59 12.83 2.06 1.93
C SER A 59 11.40 2.54 2.20
N ILE A 60 11.24 3.66 2.92
CA ILE A 60 9.93 4.26 3.21
C ILE A 60 9.28 4.77 1.92
N LEU A 61 10.03 5.48 1.08
CA LEU A 61 9.54 5.97 -0.22
C LEU A 61 9.07 4.83 -1.11
N LEU A 62 9.86 3.77 -1.22
CA LEU A 62 9.53 2.60 -2.02
C LEU A 62 8.35 1.83 -1.43
N GLY A 63 8.31 1.59 -0.12
CA GLY A 63 7.20 0.91 0.52
C GLY A 63 5.90 1.71 0.45
N ALA A 64 5.95 3.04 0.60
CA ALA A 64 4.80 3.92 0.37
C ALA A 64 4.33 3.87 -1.09
N GLY A 65 5.27 3.88 -2.05
CA GLY A 65 4.98 3.75 -3.47
C GLY A 65 4.34 2.42 -3.83
N ILE A 66 4.88 1.31 -3.34
CA ILE A 66 4.32 -0.05 -3.52
C ILE A 66 2.94 -0.14 -2.87
N GLY A 67 2.77 0.38 -1.65
CA GLY A 67 1.49 0.40 -0.94
C GLY A 67 0.43 1.23 -1.67
N PHE A 68 0.82 2.37 -2.26
CA PHE A 68 -0.06 3.18 -3.09
C PHE A 68 -0.42 2.47 -4.40
N PHE A 69 0.57 1.87 -5.07
CA PHE A 69 0.38 1.18 -6.34
C PHE A 69 -0.54 -0.03 -6.18
N THR A 70 -0.28 -0.87 -5.18
CA THR A 70 -1.12 -2.04 -4.86
C THR A 70 -2.53 -1.63 -4.47
N ALA A 71 -2.71 -0.61 -3.64
CA ALA A 71 -4.04 -0.10 -3.30
C ALA A 71 -4.77 0.48 -4.52
N SER A 72 -4.07 1.16 -5.42
CA SER A 72 -4.64 1.67 -6.67
C SER A 72 -5.02 0.55 -7.63
N LEU A 73 -4.20 -0.51 -7.71
CA LEU A 73 -4.48 -1.70 -8.50
C LEU A 73 -5.74 -2.41 -7.97
N LEU A 74 -5.85 -2.57 -6.64
CA LEU A 74 -7.03 -3.12 -5.98
C LEU A 74 -8.28 -2.25 -6.20
N ASP A 75 -8.15 -0.93 -6.15
CA ASP A 75 -9.26 -0.02 -6.46
C ASP A 75 -9.65 -0.13 -7.94
N PHE A 76 -8.68 -0.28 -8.84
CA PHE A 76 -8.92 -0.49 -10.27
C PHE A 76 -9.64 -1.81 -10.52
N PHE A 77 -9.22 -2.91 -9.90
CA PHE A 77 -9.91 -4.20 -10.04
C PHE A 77 -11.30 -4.17 -9.41
N THR A 78 -11.48 -3.60 -8.22
CA THR A 78 -12.80 -3.56 -7.58
C THR A 78 -13.79 -2.61 -8.27
N ASN A 79 -13.32 -1.55 -8.94
CA ASN A 79 -14.17 -0.65 -9.71
C ASN A 79 -14.34 -1.08 -11.19
N SER A 80 -13.34 -1.75 -11.79
CA SER A 80 -13.41 -2.30 -13.16
C SER A 80 -14.14 -3.63 -13.21
N VAL A 81 -14.05 -4.46 -12.16
CA VAL A 81 -15.01 -5.55 -11.88
C VAL A 81 -16.27 -4.90 -11.29
N LYS A 82 -16.91 -4.08 -12.12
CA LYS A 82 -18.31 -3.78 -11.95
C LYS A 82 -18.99 -5.12 -12.20
N ILE A 83 -19.33 -5.86 -11.14
CA ILE A 83 -20.34 -6.92 -11.23
C ILE A 83 -21.63 -6.19 -11.61
N ILE A 84 -21.78 -5.96 -12.92
CA ILE A 84 -22.99 -5.46 -13.57
C ILE A 84 -24.01 -6.59 -13.36
N GLY A 85 -24.68 -6.60 -12.21
CA GLY A 85 -25.66 -7.63 -11.90
C GLY A 85 -26.22 -7.71 -10.48
N LEU A 86 -25.54 -7.23 -9.43
CA LEU A 86 -25.96 -7.64 -8.06
C LEU A 86 -26.29 -6.54 -7.04
N PHE A 87 -26.08 -5.27 -7.34
CA PHE A 87 -26.56 -4.20 -6.44
C PHE A 87 -27.34 -3.15 -7.20
N GLN A 88 -28.61 -3.48 -7.50
CA GLN A 88 -29.63 -2.47 -7.70
C GLN A 88 -29.65 -1.54 -6.49
N ALA A 89 -29.62 -0.25 -6.80
CA ALA A 89 -29.71 0.88 -5.91
C ALA A 89 -30.68 0.63 -4.73
N LYS A 90 -30.13 0.45 -3.52
CA LYS A 90 -30.94 0.45 -2.31
C LYS A 90 -31.30 1.91 -1.95
N GLY A 91 -32.40 2.37 -2.56
CA GLY A 91 -33.34 3.33 -2.00
C GLY A 91 -32.80 4.73 -1.72
N LYS A 92 -32.71 5.58 -2.77
CA LYS A 92 -33.00 7.01 -2.57
C LYS A 92 -34.45 7.11 -2.09
N LYS A 93 -34.64 7.20 -0.76
CA LYS A 93 -35.91 7.56 -0.15
C LYS A 93 -36.23 8.99 -0.60
N LEU A 94 -37.03 9.10 -1.66
CA LEU A 94 -37.69 10.34 -2.05
C LEU A 94 -38.58 10.73 -0.87
N SER A 95 -38.11 11.68 -0.06
CA SER A 95 -38.94 12.39 0.91
C SER A 95 -39.97 13.22 0.14
N ARG A 96 -41.08 12.59 -0.24
CA ARG A 96 -42.32 13.28 -0.56
C ARG A 96 -43.06 13.48 0.74
N ARG A 97 -42.96 14.70 1.29
CA ARG A 97 -44.00 15.38 2.05
C ARG A 97 -43.58 16.83 2.20
N GLY A 98 -43.85 17.59 1.14
CA GLY A 98 -44.04 19.03 1.22
C GLY A 98 -45.44 19.30 0.68
N LEU A 99 -46.25 19.92 1.54
CA LEU A 99 -47.60 20.47 1.32
C LEU A 99 -48.74 19.45 1.12
#